data_AF-A0A852RR65-F1
#
_entry.id   AF-A0A852RR65-F1
#
_cell.length_a   1.000
_cell.length_b   1.000
_cell.length_c   1.000
_cell.angle_alpha   90.00
_cell.angle_beta   90.00
_cell.angle_gamma   90.00
#
_symmetry.space_group_name_H-M   'P 1'
#
loop_
_entity.id
_entity.type
_entity.pdbx_description
1 polymer ?
#
loop_
_entity_poly.entity_id
_entity_poly.type
_entity_poly.pdbx_seq_one_letter_code
_entity_poly.pdbx_strand_id
1 'polypeptide(L)'
;MEDDHPDVTDLPWPLTGADALRDELLAAYGDPSRGHHGTRHLAEVLQRLDELAAAGVAYDRTPVLLAAWFHDAVYDGERDAEERSAAWAEDALPAHADEATVAEVARLVRLTEHHRPEADDANGCALSDADLSILAAAQERYDEYVAAVRSEYAHLDDDVFAAGRAEVLRALTDTPALFRTAHGRSEWEKTARANVARELAGLPA
;
A
#
# COMPACT_ATOMS: atom_id res chain seq x y z
N MET A 1 -15.83 -6.87 -20.38
CA MET A 1 -14.90 -6.19 -19.48
C MET A 1 -13.81 -7.21 -19.28
N GLU A 2 -12.70 -7.06 -20.00
CA GLU A 2 -11.52 -7.87 -19.72
C GLU A 2 -11.05 -7.43 -18.33
N ASP A 3 -11.04 -8.37 -17.38
CA ASP A 3 -10.40 -8.14 -16.09
C ASP A 3 -8.93 -7.86 -16.37
N ASP A 4 -8.53 -6.59 -16.20
CA ASP A 4 -7.15 -6.13 -16.20
C ASP A 4 -6.47 -6.60 -14.90
N HIS A 5 -6.48 -7.91 -14.67
CA HIS A 5 -5.66 -8.50 -13.62
C HIS A 5 -4.22 -8.43 -14.12
N PRO A 6 -3.35 -7.67 -13.43
CA PRO A 6 -1.95 -7.59 -13.82
C PRO A 6 -1.36 -8.99 -13.88
N ASP A 7 -0.44 -9.22 -14.81
CA ASP A 7 0.32 -10.47 -14.86
C ASP A 7 1.19 -10.55 -13.61
N VAL A 8 0.64 -11.18 -12.57
CA VAL A 8 1.27 -11.33 -11.25
C VAL A 8 2.52 -12.21 -11.29
N THR A 9 2.82 -12.85 -12.43
CA THR A 9 3.96 -13.76 -12.58
C THR A 9 5.30 -13.04 -12.74
N ASP A 10 5.30 -11.73 -13.02
CA ASP A 10 6.52 -10.93 -13.25
C ASP A 10 6.74 -9.82 -12.18
N LEU A 11 6.07 -9.93 -11.03
CA LEU A 11 6.27 -8.98 -9.94
C LEU A 11 7.67 -9.12 -9.33
N PRO A 12 8.38 -8.02 -9.03
CA PRO A 12 9.73 -8.07 -8.49
C PRO A 12 9.74 -8.73 -7.11
N TRP A 13 10.36 -9.92 -7.05
CA TRP A 13 10.56 -10.70 -5.82
C TRP A 13 12.05 -10.70 -5.44
N PRO A 14 12.43 -10.20 -4.25
CA PRO A 14 13.85 -9.97 -3.92
C PRO A 14 14.58 -11.22 -3.39
N LEU A 15 13.89 -12.31 -3.08
CA LEU A 15 14.49 -13.49 -2.46
C LEU A 15 14.73 -14.61 -3.49
N THR A 16 15.96 -15.12 -3.53
CA THR A 16 16.29 -16.30 -4.35
C THR A 16 15.88 -17.59 -3.65
N GLY A 17 15.13 -18.46 -4.32
CA GLY A 17 14.76 -19.79 -3.80
C GLY A 17 13.64 -19.78 -2.75
N ALA A 18 12.92 -18.67 -2.62
CA ALA A 18 11.76 -18.53 -1.73
C ALA A 18 10.44 -18.39 -2.53
N ASP A 19 10.34 -19.07 -3.68
CA ASP A 19 9.17 -18.99 -4.56
C ASP A 19 7.89 -19.46 -3.87
N ALA A 20 7.98 -20.47 -2.98
CA ALA A 20 6.83 -20.94 -2.21
C ALA A 20 6.23 -19.83 -1.32
N LEU A 21 7.07 -19.04 -0.65
CA LEU A 21 6.62 -17.91 0.17
C LEU A 21 5.99 -16.81 -0.69
N ARG A 22 6.59 -16.50 -1.84
CA ARG A 22 5.99 -15.56 -2.81
C ARG A 22 4.60 -16.05 -3.23
N ASP A 23 4.46 -17.32 -3.57
CA ASP A 23 3.21 -17.89 -4.06
C ASP A 23 2.14 -17.93 -2.95
N GLU A 24 2.53 -18.17 -1.68
CA GLU A 24 1.64 -18.05 -0.52
C GLU A 24 1.11 -16.63 -0.33
N LEU A 25 1.98 -15.62 -0.47
CA LEU A 25 1.59 -14.20 -0.40
C LEU A 25 0.65 -13.86 -1.56
N LEU A 26 0.97 -14.25 -2.80
CA LEU A 26 0.09 -14.07 -3.96
C LEU A 26 -1.30 -14.70 -3.73
N ALA A 27 -1.36 -15.88 -3.12
CA ALA A 27 -2.62 -16.54 -2.79
C ALA A 27 -3.43 -15.74 -1.76
N ALA A 28 -2.77 -15.12 -0.77
CA ALA A 28 -3.44 -14.26 0.21
C ALA A 28 -4.03 -12.98 -0.41
N TYR A 29 -3.28 -12.33 -1.31
CA TYR A 29 -3.78 -11.19 -2.09
C TYR A 29 -4.86 -11.57 -3.11
N GLY A 30 -4.90 -12.85 -3.51
CA GLY A 30 -5.85 -13.39 -4.49
C GLY A 30 -7.24 -13.69 -3.92
N ASP A 31 -7.52 -13.38 -2.65
CA ASP A 31 -8.84 -13.58 -2.06
C ASP A 31 -9.90 -12.73 -2.78
N PRO A 32 -10.95 -13.35 -3.38
CA PRO A 32 -11.98 -12.64 -4.14
C PRO A 32 -12.83 -11.64 -3.34
N SER A 33 -12.76 -11.69 -2.00
CA SER A 33 -13.43 -10.72 -1.13
C SER A 33 -12.70 -9.38 -1.05
N ARG A 34 -11.44 -9.32 -1.49
CA ARG A 34 -10.64 -8.10 -1.51
C ARG A 34 -10.93 -7.30 -2.77
N GLY A 35 -11.30 -6.04 -2.58
CA GLY A 35 -11.61 -5.13 -3.68
C GLY A 35 -10.37 -4.35 -4.10
N HIS A 36 -9.89 -3.48 -3.22
CA HIS A 36 -8.67 -2.71 -3.41
C HIS A 36 -7.44 -3.51 -3.00
N HIS A 37 -7.45 -4.14 -1.82
CA HIS A 37 -6.26 -4.70 -1.17
C HIS A 37 -5.86 -6.10 -1.72
N GLY A 38 -5.99 -6.26 -3.04
CA GLY A 38 -5.67 -7.49 -3.77
C GLY A 38 -4.39 -7.38 -4.60
N THR A 39 -4.18 -8.35 -5.49
CA THR A 39 -2.96 -8.45 -6.31
C THR A 39 -2.68 -7.22 -7.19
N ARG A 40 -3.73 -6.50 -7.61
CA ARG A 40 -3.58 -5.24 -8.35
C ARG A 40 -2.93 -4.15 -7.51
N HIS A 41 -3.32 -4.00 -6.25
CA HIS A 41 -2.70 -3.04 -5.34
C HIS A 41 -1.23 -3.37 -5.11
N LEU A 42 -0.91 -4.63 -4.80
CA LEU A 42 0.48 -5.06 -4.67
C LEU A 42 1.32 -4.71 -5.92
N ALA A 43 0.80 -4.97 -7.11
CA ALA A 43 1.49 -4.61 -8.36
C ALA A 43 1.69 -3.09 -8.51
N GLU A 44 0.68 -2.29 -8.17
CA GLU A 44 0.73 -0.82 -8.21
C GLU A 44 1.78 -0.27 -7.23
N VAL A 45 1.87 -0.81 -6.00
CA VAL A 45 2.88 -0.43 -5.00
C VAL A 45 4.29 -0.76 -5.50
N LEU A 46 4.51 -1.98 -6.01
CA LEU A 46 5.82 -2.40 -6.52
C LEU A 46 6.26 -1.57 -7.73
N GLN A 47 5.35 -1.25 -8.65
CA GLN A 47 5.63 -0.37 -9.79
C GLN A 47 6.07 1.02 -9.33
N ARG A 48 5.48 1.54 -8.26
CA ARG A 48 5.78 2.88 -7.72
C ARG A 48 7.10 2.93 -6.98
N LEU A 49 7.46 1.85 -6.29
CA LEU A 49 8.82 1.68 -5.76
C LEU A 49 9.87 1.68 -6.88
N ASP A 50 9.59 1.01 -8.00
CA ASP A 50 10.47 1.04 -9.17
C ASP A 50 10.55 2.44 -9.81
N GLU A 51 9.43 3.18 -9.91
CA GLU A 51 9.43 4.58 -10.36
C GLU A 51 10.28 5.48 -9.46
N LEU A 52 10.15 5.34 -8.13
CA LEU A 52 10.97 6.09 -7.16
C LEU A 52 12.45 5.78 -7.31
N ALA A 53 12.81 4.50 -7.47
CA ALA A 53 14.20 4.09 -7.71
C ALA A 53 14.74 4.66 -9.03
N ALA A 54 13.95 4.63 -10.11
CA ALA A 54 14.32 5.21 -11.39
C ALA A 54 14.50 6.74 -11.34
N ALA A 55 13.76 7.42 -10.45
CA ALA A 55 13.91 8.84 -10.16
C ALA A 55 15.11 9.16 -9.24
N GLY A 56 15.85 8.15 -8.77
CA GLY A 56 17.04 8.31 -7.92
C GLY A 56 16.73 8.46 -6.43
N VAL A 57 15.52 8.11 -5.99
CA VAL A 57 15.21 8.02 -4.55
C VAL A 57 15.97 6.81 -3.98
N ALA A 58 16.83 7.06 -3.00
CA ALA A 58 17.61 6.02 -2.34
C ALA A 58 16.80 5.41 -1.18
N TYR A 59 16.68 4.09 -1.18
CA TYR A 59 16.15 3.27 -0.09
C TYR A 59 16.78 1.87 -0.18
N ASP A 60 16.73 1.08 0.89
CA ASP A 60 17.19 -0.30 0.85
C ASP A 60 16.14 -1.18 0.16
N ARG A 61 16.49 -1.67 -1.03
CA ARG A 61 15.54 -2.31 -1.94
C ARG A 61 14.98 -3.61 -1.37
N THR A 62 15.79 -4.43 -0.71
CA THR A 62 15.35 -5.75 -0.23
C THR A 62 14.26 -5.65 0.86
N PRO A 63 14.48 -4.98 2.00
CA PRO A 63 13.47 -4.87 3.05
C PRO A 63 12.24 -4.07 2.59
N VAL A 64 12.40 -3.05 1.73
CA VAL A 64 11.25 -2.27 1.24
C VAL A 64 10.37 -3.08 0.30
N LEU A 65 10.96 -3.86 -0.63
CA LEU A 65 10.18 -4.74 -1.49
C LEU A 65 9.49 -5.83 -0.66
N LEU A 66 10.19 -6.46 0.28
CA LEU A 66 9.57 -7.44 1.17
C LEU A 66 8.43 -6.82 1.98
N ALA A 67 8.61 -5.63 2.55
CA ALA A 67 7.54 -4.95 3.27
C ALA A 67 6.32 -4.65 2.36
N ALA A 68 6.55 -4.26 1.10
CA ALA A 68 5.46 -4.11 0.12
C ALA A 68 4.72 -5.44 -0.13
N TRP A 69 5.43 -6.56 -0.20
CA TRP A 69 4.84 -7.90 -0.31
C TRP A 69 4.08 -8.36 0.94
N PHE A 70 4.42 -7.83 2.12
CA PHE A 70 3.81 -8.26 3.39
C PHE A 70 2.73 -7.32 3.91
N HIS A 71 2.72 -6.02 3.58
CA HIS A 71 1.95 -5.02 4.34
C HIS A 71 0.44 -5.34 4.47
N ASP A 72 -0.17 -5.81 3.38
CA ASP A 72 -1.57 -6.23 3.31
C ASP A 72 -1.72 -7.75 3.16
N ALA A 73 -0.67 -8.54 3.45
CA ALA A 73 -0.73 -9.99 3.31
C ALA A 73 -1.87 -10.59 4.14
N VAL A 74 -2.09 -10.06 5.34
CA VAL A 74 -3.32 -10.24 6.12
C VAL A 74 -4.20 -9.01 5.94
N TYR A 75 -5.41 -9.21 5.40
CA TYR A 75 -6.41 -8.16 5.27
C TYR A 75 -7.82 -8.74 5.42
N ASP A 76 -8.55 -8.21 6.39
CA ASP A 76 -9.96 -8.54 6.67
C ASP A 76 -10.77 -7.29 7.08
N GLY A 77 -10.18 -6.10 6.94
CA GLY A 77 -10.80 -4.82 7.34
C GLY A 77 -10.87 -4.61 8.86
N GLU A 78 -10.30 -5.51 9.66
CA GLU A 78 -10.23 -5.36 11.12
C GLU A 78 -9.01 -4.54 11.54
N ARG A 79 -9.08 -4.02 12.77
CA ARG A 79 -7.94 -3.41 13.44
C ARG A 79 -6.82 -4.46 13.58
N ASP A 80 -5.56 -4.02 13.53
CA ASP A 80 -4.36 -4.85 13.69
C ASP A 80 -4.07 -5.81 12.49
N ALA A 81 -4.62 -5.55 11.31
CA ALA A 81 -4.26 -6.30 10.10
C ALA A 81 -2.77 -6.18 9.78
N GLU A 82 -2.22 -4.97 9.88
CA GLU A 82 -0.81 -4.65 9.66
C GLU A 82 0.10 -5.35 10.68
N GLU A 83 -0.31 -5.43 11.96
CA GLU A 83 0.44 -6.17 12.98
C GLU A 83 0.48 -7.67 12.66
N ARG A 84 -0.63 -8.25 12.19
CA ARG A 84 -0.67 -9.67 11.79
C ARG A 84 0.17 -9.93 10.54
N SER A 85 0.14 -9.02 9.58
CA SER A 85 1.04 -9.01 8.41
C SER A 85 2.51 -8.95 8.82
N ALA A 86 2.87 -8.09 9.78
CA ALA A 86 4.22 -7.99 10.32
C ALA A 86 4.65 -9.27 11.05
N ALA A 87 3.76 -9.84 11.87
CA ALA A 87 4.00 -11.10 12.56
C ALA A 87 4.21 -12.27 11.58
N TRP A 88 3.48 -12.28 10.46
CA TRP A 88 3.74 -13.25 9.39
C TRP A 88 5.14 -13.06 8.79
N ALA A 89 5.56 -11.83 8.51
CA ALA A 89 6.92 -11.56 8.04
C ALA A 89 8.00 -12.04 9.04
N GLU A 90 7.80 -11.81 10.33
CA GLU A 90 8.70 -12.24 11.42
C GLU A 90 8.82 -13.76 11.52
N ASP A 91 7.76 -14.51 11.23
CA ASP A 91 7.77 -15.99 11.24
C ASP A 91 8.39 -16.58 9.96
N ALA A 92 8.05 -16.02 8.79
CA ALA A 92 8.41 -16.60 7.50
C ALA A 92 9.81 -16.24 7.01
N LEU A 93 10.28 -15.01 7.25
CA LEU A 93 11.54 -14.52 6.68
C LEU A 93 12.85 -15.02 7.34
N PRO A 94 12.91 -15.48 8.61
CA PRO A 94 14.16 -15.96 9.21
C PRO A 94 14.86 -17.11 8.46
N ALA A 95 14.12 -17.86 7.64
CA ALA A 95 14.68 -18.90 6.78
C ALA A 95 15.37 -18.35 5.51
N HIS A 96 15.17 -17.06 5.19
CA HIS A 96 15.51 -16.47 3.90
C HIS A 96 16.31 -15.17 3.99
N ALA A 97 16.31 -14.50 5.14
CA ALA A 97 16.98 -13.22 5.35
C ALA A 97 17.64 -13.14 6.74
N ASP A 98 18.55 -12.18 6.92
CA ASP A 98 19.17 -11.94 8.22
C ASP A 98 18.21 -11.21 9.19
N GLU A 99 18.53 -11.28 10.49
CA GLU A 99 17.71 -10.69 11.56
C GLU A 99 17.44 -9.20 11.36
N ALA A 100 18.41 -8.45 10.83
CA ALA A 100 18.28 -7.02 10.57
C ALA A 100 17.24 -6.74 9.47
N THR A 101 17.27 -7.53 8.38
CA THR A 101 16.29 -7.44 7.29
C THR A 101 14.90 -7.80 7.80
N VAL A 102 14.76 -8.88 8.57
CA VAL A 102 13.46 -9.30 9.13
C VAL A 102 12.87 -8.20 10.02
N ALA A 103 13.68 -7.65 10.92
CA ALA A 103 13.25 -6.57 11.81
C ALA A 103 12.83 -5.31 11.04
N GLU A 104 13.56 -4.95 9.99
CA GLU A 104 13.21 -3.79 9.16
C GLU A 104 11.92 -4.02 8.36
N VAL A 105 11.72 -5.21 7.78
CA VAL A 105 10.47 -5.55 7.09
C VAL A 105 9.29 -5.41 8.05
N ALA A 106 9.37 -6.01 9.23
CA ALA A 106 8.28 -5.97 10.21
C ALA A 106 8.00 -4.54 10.71
N ARG A 107 9.04 -3.71 10.89
CA ARG A 107 8.88 -2.29 11.24
C ARG A 107 8.18 -1.51 10.12
N LEU A 108 8.59 -1.73 8.87
CA LEU A 108 8.02 -1.07 7.71
C LEU A 108 6.57 -1.48 7.46
N VAL A 109 6.22 -2.75 7.65
CA VAL A 109 4.83 -3.21 7.58
C VAL A 109 3.98 -2.51 8.65
N ARG A 110 4.42 -2.46 9.91
CA ARG A 110 3.67 -1.73 10.96
C ARG A 110 3.52 -0.23 10.65
N LEU A 111 4.50 0.36 9.95
CA LEU A 111 4.47 1.77 9.57
C LEU A 111 3.32 2.11 8.61
N THR A 112 2.84 1.14 7.80
CA THR A 112 1.73 1.36 6.86
C THR A 112 0.39 1.53 7.56
N GLU A 113 0.28 1.27 8.87
CA GLU A 113 -0.95 1.59 9.62
C GLU A 113 -1.23 3.10 9.63
N HIS A 114 -0.17 3.93 9.60
CA HIS A 114 -0.30 5.37 9.81
C HIS A 114 0.42 6.24 8.76
N HIS A 115 1.29 5.66 7.93
CA HIS A 115 2.03 6.36 6.85
C HIS A 115 2.73 7.65 7.31
N ARG A 116 3.32 7.61 8.51
CA ARG A 116 4.05 8.75 9.12
C ARG A 116 5.50 8.34 9.42
N PRO A 117 6.32 8.10 8.38
CA PRO A 117 7.76 7.95 8.56
C PRO A 117 8.36 9.26 9.07
N GLU A 118 9.47 9.13 9.81
CA GLU A 118 10.35 10.25 10.10
C GLU A 118 11.03 10.75 8.81
N ALA A 119 11.46 12.01 8.78
CA ALA A 119 11.99 12.63 7.57
C ALA A 119 13.31 12.01 7.08
N ASP A 120 14.07 11.36 7.96
CA ASP A 120 15.31 10.65 7.66
C ASP A 120 15.11 9.12 7.48
N ASP A 121 13.89 8.62 7.64
CA ASP A 121 13.52 7.22 7.36
C ASP A 121 13.27 7.03 5.86
N ALA A 122 14.35 6.86 5.09
CA ALA A 122 14.29 6.71 3.64
C ALA A 122 13.43 5.51 3.20
N ASN A 123 13.51 4.38 3.91
CA ASN A 123 12.73 3.18 3.62
C ASN A 123 11.25 3.40 3.87
N GLY A 124 10.91 3.96 5.04
CA GLY A 124 9.54 4.26 5.41
C GLY A 124 8.90 5.32 4.50
N CYS A 125 9.69 6.34 4.09
CA CYS A 125 9.28 7.32 3.10
C CYS A 125 8.96 6.68 1.75
N ALA A 126 9.81 5.78 1.25
CA ALA A 126 9.59 5.12 -0.03
C ALA A 126 8.36 4.20 0.00
N LEU A 127 8.23 3.38 1.04
CA LEU A 127 7.08 2.48 1.18
C LEU A 127 5.77 3.24 1.34
N SER A 128 5.73 4.25 2.24
CA SER A 128 4.51 5.04 2.47
C SER A 128 4.08 5.80 1.22
N ASP A 129 5.03 6.36 0.47
CA ASP A 129 4.74 7.06 -0.78
C ASP A 129 4.20 6.12 -1.86
N ALA A 130 4.79 4.92 -1.99
CA ALA A 130 4.37 3.93 -2.96
C ALA A 130 2.97 3.39 -2.64
N ASP A 131 2.69 3.10 -1.36
CA ASP A 131 1.38 2.61 -0.90
C ASP A 131 0.27 3.65 -1.09
N LEU A 132 0.52 4.91 -0.71
CA LEU A 132 -0.42 6.01 -0.90
C LEU A 132 -0.52 6.52 -2.36
N SER A 133 0.29 5.99 -3.27
CA SER A 133 0.38 6.50 -4.64
C SER A 133 -0.91 6.33 -5.46
N ILE A 134 -1.80 5.41 -5.07
CA ILE A 134 -3.13 5.26 -5.66
C ILE A 134 -3.92 6.57 -5.58
N LEU A 135 -3.66 7.39 -4.56
CA LEU A 135 -4.28 8.71 -4.43
C LEU A 135 -3.93 9.61 -5.62
N ALA A 136 -2.71 9.48 -6.15
CA ALA A 136 -2.23 10.23 -7.31
C ALA A 136 -2.51 9.56 -8.67
N ALA A 137 -3.32 8.50 -8.71
CA ALA A 137 -3.68 7.84 -9.95
C ALA A 137 -4.48 8.76 -10.89
N ALA A 138 -4.53 8.39 -12.18
CA ALA A 138 -5.44 9.00 -13.13
C ALA A 138 -6.89 8.90 -12.60
N GLN A 139 -7.71 9.90 -12.92
CA GLN A 139 -9.04 10.04 -12.34
C GLN A 139 -9.90 8.77 -12.49
N GLU A 140 -9.89 8.14 -13.66
CA GLU A 140 -10.65 6.90 -13.91
C GLU A 140 -10.22 5.77 -12.98
N ARG A 141 -8.91 5.58 -12.80
CA ARG A 141 -8.37 4.57 -11.88
C ARG A 141 -8.67 4.89 -10.42
N TYR A 142 -8.62 6.17 -10.04
CA TYR A 142 -9.00 6.60 -8.70
C TYR A 142 -10.47 6.31 -8.41
N ASP A 143 -11.37 6.54 -9.37
CA ASP A 143 -12.80 6.26 -9.21
C ASP A 143 -13.06 4.74 -9.06
N GLU A 144 -12.31 3.89 -9.78
CA GLU A 144 -12.31 2.44 -9.56
C GLU A 144 -11.83 2.07 -8.14
N TYR A 145 -10.75 2.69 -7.66
CA TYR A 145 -10.25 2.51 -6.31
C TYR A 145 -11.30 2.86 -5.25
N VAL A 146 -11.99 4.00 -5.39
CA VAL A 146 -13.05 4.40 -4.46
C VAL A 146 -14.21 3.38 -4.46
N ALA A 147 -14.62 2.89 -5.63
CA ALA A 147 -15.66 1.86 -5.73
C ALA A 147 -15.21 0.53 -5.10
N ALA A 148 -13.96 0.14 -5.30
CA ALA A 148 -13.37 -1.06 -4.73
C ALA A 148 -13.33 -0.99 -3.19
N VAL A 149 -12.86 0.13 -2.62
CA VAL A 149 -12.91 0.37 -1.17
C VAL A 149 -14.36 0.34 -0.67
N ARG A 150 -15.32 0.98 -1.36
CA ARG A 150 -16.73 0.90 -0.93
C ARG A 150 -17.24 -0.54 -0.89
N SER A 151 -16.82 -1.39 -1.83
CA SER A 151 -17.23 -2.80 -1.87
C SER A 151 -16.70 -3.63 -0.70
N GLU A 152 -15.46 -3.38 -0.24
CA GLU A 152 -14.87 -4.05 0.94
C GLU A 152 -15.65 -3.71 2.22
N TYR A 153 -16.14 -2.48 2.31
CA TYR A 153 -16.93 -2.00 3.45
C TYR A 153 -18.44 -2.07 3.21
N ALA A 154 -18.93 -2.91 2.28
CA ALA A 154 -20.35 -3.05 1.97
C ALA A 154 -21.21 -3.53 3.16
N HIS A 155 -20.57 -4.05 4.21
CA HIS A 155 -21.21 -4.46 5.46
C HIS A 155 -21.56 -3.26 6.38
N LEU A 156 -21.00 -2.07 6.12
CA LEU A 156 -21.32 -0.83 6.83
C LEU A 156 -22.43 -0.06 6.12
N ASP A 157 -23.29 0.57 6.91
CA ASP A 157 -24.26 1.56 6.42
C ASP A 157 -23.54 2.74 5.73
N ASP A 158 -24.20 3.35 4.76
CA ASP A 158 -23.58 4.38 3.90
C ASP A 158 -23.11 5.62 4.67
N ASP A 159 -23.82 6.02 5.72
CA ASP A 159 -23.47 7.15 6.58
C ASP A 159 -22.25 6.83 7.47
N VAL A 160 -22.20 5.62 8.04
CA VAL A 160 -21.07 5.13 8.82
C VAL A 160 -19.82 5.05 7.96
N PHE A 161 -19.92 4.47 6.76
CA PHE A 161 -18.81 4.40 5.81
C PHE A 161 -18.35 5.79 5.40
N ALA A 162 -19.27 6.69 5.01
CA ALA A 162 -18.91 8.02 4.55
C ALA A 162 -18.20 8.83 5.65
N ALA A 163 -18.66 8.75 6.90
CA ALA A 163 -18.02 9.41 8.03
C ALA A 163 -16.60 8.89 8.26
N GLY A 164 -16.42 7.57 8.32
CA GLY A 164 -15.09 6.95 8.51
C GLY A 164 -14.15 7.21 7.34
N ARG A 165 -14.63 7.11 6.10
CA ARG A 165 -13.84 7.41 4.90
C ARG A 165 -13.39 8.87 4.87
N ALA A 166 -14.28 9.80 5.22
CA ALA A 166 -13.93 11.21 5.30
C ALA A 166 -12.89 11.49 6.39
N GLU A 167 -12.95 10.78 7.52
CA GLU A 167 -11.95 10.88 8.59
C GLU A 167 -10.56 10.43 8.10
N VAL A 168 -10.45 9.27 7.47
CA VAL A 168 -9.19 8.75 6.90
C VAL A 168 -8.60 9.73 5.88
N LEU A 169 -9.39 10.18 4.91
CA LEU A 169 -8.94 11.09 3.86
C LEU A 169 -8.47 12.44 4.39
N ARG A 170 -9.17 12.98 5.40
CA ARG A 170 -8.75 14.21 6.08
C ARG A 170 -7.47 13.97 6.87
N ALA A 171 -7.36 12.87 7.62
CA ALA A 171 -6.17 12.55 8.40
C ALA A 171 -4.91 12.40 7.53
N LEU A 172 -5.04 11.81 6.35
CA LEU A 172 -3.95 11.70 5.36
C LEU A 172 -3.52 13.07 4.82
N THR A 173 -4.50 13.94 4.55
CA THR A 173 -4.24 15.25 3.90
C THR A 173 -4.02 16.41 4.87
N ASP A 174 -4.22 16.21 6.18
CA ASP A 174 -3.95 17.15 7.28
C ASP A 174 -2.45 17.20 7.64
N THR A 175 -1.62 17.27 6.59
CA THR A 175 -0.17 17.42 6.70
C THR A 175 0.32 18.35 5.59
N PRO A 176 1.46 19.05 5.77
CA PRO A 176 1.99 19.94 4.73
C PRO A 176 2.33 19.23 3.42
N ALA A 177 2.69 17.96 3.49
CA ALA A 177 2.98 17.10 2.34
C ALA A 177 2.48 15.69 2.63
N LEU A 178 1.65 15.16 1.74
CA LEU A 178 1.16 13.78 1.78
C LEU A 178 2.31 12.84 1.44
N PHE A 179 3.08 13.16 0.39
CA PHE A 179 4.26 12.39 -0.01
C PHE A 179 5.56 12.92 0.62
N ARG A 180 6.45 12.01 0.98
CA ARG A 180 7.68 12.23 1.76
C ARG A 180 8.94 12.26 0.90
N THR A 181 8.95 11.58 -0.23
CA THR A 181 10.02 11.65 -1.21
C THR A 181 9.94 12.94 -2.02
N ALA A 182 11.07 13.40 -2.56
CA ALA A 182 11.08 14.60 -3.42
C ALA A 182 10.27 14.36 -4.71
N HIS A 183 10.38 13.16 -5.28
CA HIS A 183 9.64 12.74 -6.48
C HIS A 183 8.13 12.69 -6.24
N GLY A 184 7.68 12.03 -5.16
CA GLY A 184 6.26 11.98 -4.82
C GLY A 184 5.67 13.37 -4.59
N ARG A 185 6.42 14.28 -3.96
CA ARG A 185 5.98 15.68 -3.80
C ARG A 185 5.85 16.42 -5.13
N SER A 186 6.76 16.22 -6.08
CA SER A 186 6.74 16.97 -7.35
C SER A 186 5.71 16.40 -8.32
N GLU A 187 5.63 15.07 -8.43
CA GLU A 187 4.85 14.40 -9.47
C GLU A 187 3.45 13.99 -9.00
N TRP A 188 3.26 13.67 -7.73
CA TRP A 188 2.05 12.97 -7.26
C TRP A 188 1.15 13.84 -6.37
N GLU A 189 1.72 14.71 -5.55
CA GLU A 189 1.01 15.49 -4.52
C GLU A 189 -0.20 16.27 -5.06
N LYS A 190 -0.03 16.98 -6.17
CA LYS A 190 -1.11 17.80 -6.75
C LYS A 190 -2.30 16.96 -7.18
N THR A 191 -2.03 15.84 -7.85
CA THR A 191 -3.07 14.92 -8.33
C THR A 191 -3.76 14.25 -7.16
N ALA A 192 -3.00 13.77 -6.17
CA ALA A 192 -3.56 13.17 -4.96
C ALA A 192 -4.50 14.09 -4.22
N ARG A 193 -4.07 15.34 -3.95
CA ARG A 193 -4.93 16.30 -3.26
C ARG A 193 -6.19 16.65 -4.05
N ALA A 194 -6.10 16.72 -5.38
CA ALA A 194 -7.27 16.97 -6.23
C ALA A 194 -8.26 15.80 -6.21
N ASN A 195 -7.78 14.56 -6.27
CA ASN A 195 -8.60 13.35 -6.18
C ASN A 195 -9.27 13.24 -4.80
N VAL A 196 -8.50 13.39 -3.71
CA VAL A 196 -9.04 13.33 -2.34
C VAL A 196 -10.07 14.44 -2.10
N ALA A 197 -9.82 15.67 -2.57
CA ALA A 197 -10.78 16.76 -2.45
C ALA A 197 -12.08 16.47 -3.24
N ARG A 198 -11.99 15.86 -4.43
CA ARG A 198 -13.16 15.45 -5.22
C ARG A 198 -13.98 14.39 -4.48
N GLU A 199 -13.31 13.38 -3.92
CA GLU A 199 -13.99 12.33 -3.15
C GLU A 199 -14.69 12.91 -1.92
N LEU A 200 -13.99 13.72 -1.13
CA LEU A 200 -14.56 14.36 0.06
C LEU A 200 -15.79 15.23 -0.25
N ALA A 201 -15.81 15.92 -1.41
CA ALA A 201 -16.95 16.71 -1.84
C ALA A 201 -18.14 15.85 -2.33
N GLY A 202 -17.90 14.60 -2.71
CA GLY A 202 -18.91 13.65 -3.17
C GLY A 202 -19.48 12.77 -2.05
N LEU A 203 -18.85 12.71 -0.88
CA LEU A 203 -19.37 11.98 0.27
C LEU A 203 -20.62 12.68 0.84
N PRO A 204 -21.64 11.92 1.29
CA PRO A 204 -22.79 12.49 1.97
C PRO A 204 -22.37 13.18 3.29
N ALA A 205 -23.12 14.21 3.66
CA ALA A 205 -22.89 15.03 4.86
C ALA A 205 -23.33 14.35 6.15
#